data_AF-A0A5J4YNX8-F1
#
_entry.id   AF-A0A5J4YNX8-F1
#
_cell.length_a   1.000
_cell.length_b   1.000
_cell.length_c   1.000
_cell.angle_alpha   90.00
_cell.angle_beta   90.00
_cell.angle_gamma   90.00
#
_symmetry.space_group_name_H-M   'P 1'
#
loop_
_entity.id
_entity.type
_entity.pdbx_description
1 polymer ?
#
loop_
_entity_poly.entity_id
_entity_poly.type
_entity_poly.pdbx_seq_one_letter_code
_entity_poly.pdbx_strand_id
1 'polypeptide(L)'
;MVSIEETLATATGAHMEPLPHGPKDVRLITQLNRLRSEPVCRAYVLHGECWLQKEQREHEGGQGTSGSWCRYAHPPGAELCEFRAQVEALRAENALRAQRIRVLTRDTERPQCKHWLLKRRCCLGDACKFHHASEQERIELERLSAAAAGGSADPALSLPLRQIERRPCGRKLVRNLHRATALRYWLIQWLGRERLRSGSGVVDVAGGKGELGFELVNLNRIGTTVVDPRVPNVGRYVRKWNRNHYHNPSVSSLREELNDEPRVEGRQPVAPANVRVFFGPWLYDAHTDASTRERDYYASVAEATMIEWTAQGLSRHESAPALPSRAELLARPDVTDFHSACELVADASVLVGLHPDQAAGAIIDAAILLRKPFAVLPCCTYSKEFPDRRTPSGEHVKSYEQLVPYLQAKHAAIQATTLPFEGRNVLLFADFR
;
A
#
# COMPACT_ATOMS: atom_id res chain seq x y z
N MET A 1 38.57 -6.64 -21.11
CA MET A 1 37.30 -6.58 -21.86
C MET A 1 37.46 -7.54 -23.01
N VAL A 2 36.68 -8.62 -23.06
CA VAL A 2 36.49 -9.38 -24.30
C VAL A 2 35.31 -8.69 -24.97
N SER A 3 35.47 -8.24 -26.21
CA SER A 3 34.40 -7.51 -26.89
C SER A 3 33.22 -8.45 -27.15
N ILE A 4 31.99 -7.92 -27.20
CA ILE A 4 30.79 -8.69 -27.56
C ILE A 4 30.98 -9.34 -28.95
N GLU A 5 31.75 -8.71 -29.82
CA GLU A 5 32.10 -9.22 -31.16
C GLU A 5 33.07 -10.42 -31.09
N GLU A 6 34.03 -10.44 -30.16
CA GLU A 6 34.94 -11.59 -29.95
C GLU A 6 34.21 -12.81 -29.38
N THR A 7 33.14 -12.60 -28.61
CA THR A 7 32.31 -13.68 -28.07
C THR A 7 31.35 -14.24 -29.14
N LEU A 8 30.90 -13.39 -30.08
CA LEU A 8 30.06 -13.80 -31.20
C LEU A 8 30.84 -14.59 -32.28
N ALA A 9 32.13 -14.31 -32.46
CA ALA A 9 32.99 -15.00 -33.44
C ALA A 9 33.27 -16.48 -33.09
N THR A 10 33.11 -16.88 -31.83
CA THR A 10 33.29 -18.27 -31.37
C THR A 10 31.99 -19.08 -31.34
N ALA A 11 30.84 -18.45 -31.61
CA ALA A 11 29.51 -19.06 -31.50
C ALA A 11 28.92 -19.54 -32.84
N THR A 12 29.65 -19.45 -33.95
CA THR A 12 29.23 -20.04 -35.23
C THR A 12 29.65 -21.51 -35.28
N GLY A 13 28.89 -22.39 -34.61
CA GLY A 13 29.06 -23.84 -34.80
C GLY A 13 28.53 -24.76 -33.69
N ALA A 14 28.12 -24.25 -32.54
CA ALA A 14 27.67 -25.10 -31.43
C ALA A 14 26.16 -25.00 -31.20
N HIS A 15 25.47 -26.14 -31.22
CA HIS A 15 24.16 -26.29 -30.59
C HIS A 15 24.30 -25.98 -29.09
N MET A 16 23.95 -24.77 -28.67
CA MET A 16 23.93 -24.40 -27.25
C MET A 16 22.77 -25.10 -26.53
N GLU A 17 23.10 -25.90 -25.52
CA GLU A 17 22.14 -26.53 -24.61
C GLU A 17 21.21 -25.50 -23.93
N PRO A 18 20.00 -25.90 -23.53
CA PRO A 18 19.05 -25.02 -22.83
C PRO A 18 19.64 -24.45 -21.52
N LEU A 19 19.36 -23.17 -21.25
CA LEU A 19 19.87 -22.45 -20.09
C LEU A 19 19.43 -23.11 -18.77
N PRO A 20 20.33 -23.26 -17.77
CA PRO A 20 19.97 -23.85 -16.46
C PRO A 20 18.85 -23.05 -15.78
N HIS A 21 17.90 -23.77 -15.19
CA HIS A 21 16.62 -23.22 -14.73
C HIS A 21 16.68 -22.60 -13.33
N GLY A 22 16.81 -21.27 -13.24
CA GLY A 22 16.71 -20.54 -11.98
C GLY A 22 15.73 -19.34 -12.02
N PRO A 23 15.10 -18.95 -10.89
CA PRO A 23 14.26 -17.75 -10.78
C PRO A 23 15.00 -16.43 -11.06
N LYS A 24 16.34 -16.46 -11.16
CA LYS A 24 17.19 -15.32 -11.53
C LYS A 24 17.13 -15.06 -13.04
N ASP A 25 17.02 -16.09 -13.87
CA ASP A 25 17.11 -16.00 -15.34
C ASP A 25 15.85 -15.41 -15.96
N VAL A 26 14.73 -15.70 -15.31
CA VAL A 26 13.44 -15.05 -15.48
C VAL A 26 13.54 -13.53 -15.49
N ARG A 27 14.27 -12.98 -14.51
CA ARG A 27 14.40 -11.53 -14.32
C ARG A 27 15.32 -10.93 -15.37
N LEU A 28 16.36 -11.65 -15.79
CA LEU A 28 17.27 -11.25 -16.85
C LEU A 28 16.55 -11.17 -18.20
N ILE A 29 15.79 -12.21 -18.56
CA ILE A 29 14.97 -12.22 -19.78
C ILE A 29 13.93 -11.09 -19.76
N THR A 30 13.28 -10.87 -18.60
CA THR A 30 12.33 -9.77 -18.42
C THR A 30 13.00 -8.40 -18.58
N GLN A 31 14.26 -8.27 -18.18
CA GLN A 31 15.03 -7.03 -18.32
C GLN A 31 15.38 -6.76 -19.78
N LEU A 32 15.85 -7.77 -20.52
CA LEU A 32 16.17 -7.65 -21.94
C LEU A 32 14.92 -7.40 -22.79
N ASN A 33 13.81 -8.08 -22.50
CA ASN A 33 12.54 -7.87 -23.21
C ASN A 33 11.97 -6.45 -23.07
N ARG A 34 12.36 -5.69 -22.04
CA ARG A 34 11.93 -4.29 -21.89
C ARG A 34 12.62 -3.33 -22.85
N LEU A 35 13.73 -3.75 -23.44
CA LEU A 35 14.52 -2.96 -24.38
C LEU A 35 14.18 -3.28 -25.84
N ARG A 36 13.32 -4.28 -26.07
CA ARG A 36 12.92 -4.74 -27.41
C ARG A 36 11.54 -4.19 -27.77
N SER A 37 11.37 -3.84 -29.04
CA SER A 37 10.05 -3.58 -29.65
C SER A 37 9.20 -4.84 -29.66
N GLU A 38 9.83 -5.99 -29.92
CA GLU A 38 9.20 -7.31 -29.92
C GLU A 38 9.79 -8.18 -28.79
N PRO A 39 9.02 -8.41 -27.70
CA PRO A 39 9.50 -9.21 -26.58
C PRO A 39 9.48 -10.71 -26.91
N VAL A 40 10.57 -11.38 -26.56
CA VAL A 40 10.78 -12.82 -26.82
C VAL A 40 10.10 -13.67 -25.74
N CYS A 41 9.48 -14.78 -26.14
CA CYS A 41 8.83 -15.69 -25.21
C CYS A 41 9.84 -16.28 -24.22
N ARG A 42 9.61 -16.03 -22.93
CA ARG A 42 10.50 -16.49 -21.87
C ARG A 42 10.62 -18.02 -21.80
N ALA A 43 9.51 -18.73 -21.99
CA ALA A 43 9.51 -20.19 -21.94
C ALA A 43 10.32 -20.78 -23.10
N TYR A 44 10.10 -20.24 -24.31
CA TYR A 44 10.85 -20.62 -25.50
C TYR A 44 12.36 -20.37 -25.34
N VAL A 45 12.75 -19.25 -24.74
CA VAL A 45 14.16 -18.95 -24.46
C VAL A 45 14.79 -19.93 -23.50
N LEU A 46 14.09 -20.29 -22.41
CA LEU A 46 14.62 -21.17 -21.39
C LEU A 46 14.63 -22.65 -21.80
N HIS A 47 13.60 -23.09 -22.54
CA HIS A 47 13.33 -24.50 -22.77
C HIS A 47 13.43 -24.93 -24.24
N GLY A 48 13.56 -23.99 -25.18
CA GLY A 48 13.46 -24.26 -26.62
C GLY A 48 12.02 -24.50 -27.09
N GLU A 49 11.06 -24.58 -26.18
CA GLU A 49 9.64 -24.79 -26.45
C GLU A 49 8.77 -23.85 -25.61
N CYS A 50 7.66 -23.40 -26.20
CA CYS A 50 6.65 -22.59 -25.49
C CYS A 50 5.59 -23.51 -24.85
N TRP A 51 5.12 -23.18 -23.65
CA TRP A 51 4.07 -23.98 -22.97
C TRP A 51 2.80 -24.12 -23.82
N LEU A 52 2.42 -23.07 -24.56
CA LEU A 52 1.29 -23.09 -25.50
C LEU A 52 1.51 -24.02 -26.71
N GLN A 53 2.77 -24.29 -27.08
CA GLN A 53 3.10 -25.29 -28.13
C GLN A 53 2.99 -26.72 -27.60
N LYS A 54 3.21 -26.92 -26.30
CA LYS A 54 3.15 -28.25 -25.66
C LYS A 54 1.70 -28.74 -25.52
N GLU A 55 0.79 -27.87 -25.08
CA GLU A 55 -0.65 -28.18 -24.96
C GLU A 55 -1.30 -28.48 -26.33
N GLN A 56 -0.86 -27.85 -27.42
CA GLN A 56 -1.42 -28.10 -28.77
C GLN A 56 -0.99 -29.44 -29.37
N ARG A 57 0.28 -29.86 -29.17
CA ARG A 57 0.75 -31.18 -29.64
C ARG A 57 0.06 -32.35 -28.95
N GLU A 58 -0.43 -32.15 -27.73
CA GLU A 58 -1.15 -33.15 -26.96
C GLU A 58 -2.63 -33.25 -27.38
N HIS A 59 -3.21 -32.21 -27.99
CA HIS A 59 -4.62 -32.16 -28.40
C HIS A 59 -4.89 -32.37 -29.90
N GLU A 60 -3.98 -31.95 -30.78
CA GLU A 60 -4.16 -32.05 -32.23
C GLU A 60 -2.97 -32.80 -32.85
N GLY A 61 -3.22 -34.04 -33.29
CA GLY A 61 -2.24 -34.87 -34.01
C GLY A 61 -1.57 -34.04 -35.11
N GLY A 62 -0.25 -33.88 -34.96
CA GLY A 62 0.46 -32.71 -35.46
C GLY A 62 0.29 -32.40 -36.96
N GLN A 63 0.01 -31.13 -37.25
CA GLN A 63 0.43 -30.37 -38.44
C GLN A 63 -0.04 -28.91 -38.31
N GLY A 64 0.62 -28.15 -37.43
CA GLY A 64 0.43 -26.70 -37.32
C GLY A 64 1.79 -26.00 -37.29
N THR A 65 1.96 -24.93 -38.06
CA THR A 65 3.20 -24.13 -38.06
C THR A 65 3.41 -23.50 -36.69
N SER A 66 4.55 -23.82 -36.08
CA SER A 66 4.88 -23.49 -34.69
C SER A 66 4.98 -21.98 -34.48
N GLY A 67 4.13 -21.41 -33.60
CA GLY A 67 4.35 -20.08 -33.01
C GLY A 67 3.25 -19.03 -33.19
N SER A 68 2.19 -19.27 -33.97
CA SER A 68 1.19 -18.24 -34.31
C SER A 68 0.28 -17.77 -33.17
N TRP A 69 0.19 -18.52 -32.06
CA TRP A 69 -0.71 -18.23 -30.94
C TRP A 69 -0.02 -17.59 -29.72
N CYS A 70 1.32 -17.63 -29.66
CA CYS A 70 2.03 -16.97 -28.58
C CYS A 70 2.13 -15.47 -28.86
N ARG A 71 1.69 -14.65 -27.92
CA ARG A 71 1.81 -13.18 -28.01
C ARG A 71 3.27 -12.69 -28.06
N TYR A 72 4.24 -13.55 -27.74
CA TYR A 72 5.66 -13.22 -27.66
C TYR A 72 6.42 -13.90 -28.78
N ALA A 73 7.47 -13.26 -29.27
CA ALA A 73 8.25 -13.75 -30.40
C ALA A 73 8.97 -15.08 -30.08
N HIS A 74 9.03 -15.96 -31.07
CA HIS A 74 9.80 -17.20 -31.08
C HIS A 74 10.89 -17.11 -32.16
N PRO A 75 12.01 -16.44 -31.87
CA PRO A 75 13.07 -16.22 -32.85
C PRO A 75 13.67 -17.55 -33.32
N PRO A 76 13.96 -17.72 -34.61
CA PRO A 76 14.60 -18.92 -35.15
C PRO A 76 16.03 -19.06 -34.62
N GLY A 77 16.60 -20.27 -34.77
CA GLY A 77 17.80 -20.74 -34.05
C GLY A 77 18.95 -19.72 -33.87
N ALA A 78 19.34 -18.98 -34.91
CA ALA A 78 20.42 -18.00 -34.82
C ALA A 78 20.08 -16.81 -33.89
N GLU A 79 18.89 -16.23 -34.03
CA GLU A 79 18.41 -15.13 -33.18
C GLU A 79 18.14 -15.57 -31.74
N LEU A 80 17.72 -16.83 -31.56
CA LEU A 80 17.55 -17.42 -30.23
C LEU A 80 18.90 -17.60 -29.52
N CYS A 81 19.92 -18.07 -30.24
CA CYS A 81 21.28 -18.20 -29.72
C CYS A 81 21.86 -16.84 -29.31
N GLU A 82 21.67 -15.82 -30.15
CA GLU A 82 22.08 -14.45 -29.85
C GLU A 82 21.40 -13.93 -28.57
N PHE A 83 20.09 -14.15 -28.42
CA PHE A 83 19.36 -13.73 -27.22
C PHE A 83 19.81 -14.49 -25.96
N ARG A 84 20.12 -15.79 -26.07
CA ARG A 84 20.68 -16.57 -24.95
C ARG A 84 22.06 -16.07 -24.54
N ALA A 85 22.92 -15.73 -25.51
CA ALA A 85 24.23 -15.13 -25.24
C ALA A 85 24.08 -13.78 -24.51
N GLN A 86 23.11 -12.94 -24.90
CA GLN A 86 22.80 -11.69 -24.18
C GLN A 86 22.36 -11.93 -22.72
N VAL A 87 21.58 -12.99 -22.46
CA VAL A 87 21.18 -13.37 -21.10
C VAL A 87 22.40 -13.80 -20.26
N GLU A 88 23.30 -14.59 -20.84
CA GLU A 88 24.53 -15.05 -20.16
C GLU A 88 25.52 -13.92 -19.89
N ALA A 89 25.72 -13.02 -20.85
CA ALA A 89 26.52 -11.82 -20.67
C ALA A 89 25.99 -10.96 -19.50
N LEU A 90 24.67 -10.72 -19.46
CA LEU A 90 24.04 -9.99 -18.36
C LEU A 90 24.12 -10.74 -17.02
N ARG A 91 24.11 -12.07 -17.04
CA ARG A 91 24.31 -12.90 -15.84
C ARG A 91 25.74 -12.74 -15.30
N ALA A 92 26.74 -12.82 -16.18
CA ALA A 92 28.15 -12.65 -15.83
C ALA A 92 28.44 -11.23 -15.30
N GLU A 93 27.88 -10.20 -15.94
CA GLU A 93 27.99 -8.81 -15.49
C GLU A 93 27.40 -8.61 -14.09
N ASN A 94 26.22 -9.18 -13.82
CA ASN A 94 25.60 -9.13 -12.49
C ASN A 94 26.39 -9.90 -11.43
N ALA A 95 27.05 -11.00 -11.79
CA ALA A 95 27.89 -11.77 -10.89
C ALA A 95 29.17 -11.00 -10.52
N LEU A 96 29.84 -10.39 -11.50
CA LEU A 96 30.98 -9.49 -11.31
C LEU A 96 30.59 -8.29 -10.45
N ARG A 97 29.41 -7.70 -10.69
CA ARG A 97 28.87 -6.62 -9.87
C ARG A 97 28.65 -7.05 -8.42
N ALA A 98 28.11 -8.24 -8.19
CA ALA A 98 27.91 -8.78 -6.86
C ALA A 98 29.24 -9.09 -6.14
N GLN A 99 30.23 -9.62 -6.87
CA GLN A 99 31.57 -9.89 -6.35
C GLN A 99 32.31 -8.60 -5.99
N ARG A 100 32.24 -7.57 -6.84
CA ARG A 100 32.81 -6.24 -6.55
C ARG A 100 32.12 -5.57 -5.35
N ILE A 101 30.80 -5.70 -5.19
CA ILE A 101 30.09 -5.22 -3.98
C ILE A 101 30.57 -5.95 -2.72
N ARG A 102 30.89 -7.24 -2.79
CA ARG A 102 31.42 -8.02 -1.65
C ARG A 102 32.85 -7.63 -1.27
N VAL A 103 33.69 -7.25 -2.24
CA VAL A 103 35.07 -6.80 -1.99
C VAL A 103 35.13 -5.42 -1.35
N LEU A 104 34.11 -4.58 -1.58
CA LEU A 104 34.03 -3.22 -1.04
C LEU A 104 33.45 -3.14 0.40
N THR A 105 33.25 -4.27 1.07
CA THR A 105 32.80 -4.35 2.47
C THR A 105 33.87 -5.05 3.31
N ARG A 106 34.44 -4.37 4.33
CA ARG A 106 35.39 -5.01 5.25
C ARG A 106 34.74 -6.12 6.10
N ASP A 107 33.42 -6.12 6.20
CA ASP A 107 32.61 -7.13 6.86
C ASP A 107 32.16 -8.19 5.82
N THR A 108 32.93 -9.27 5.70
CA THR A 108 32.83 -10.29 4.64
C THR A 108 31.57 -11.16 4.72
N GLU A 109 30.78 -11.04 5.78
CA GLU A 109 29.62 -11.90 6.04
C GLU A 109 28.28 -11.31 5.58
N ARG A 110 28.16 -9.97 5.45
CA ARG A 110 26.86 -9.31 5.16
C ARG A 110 26.98 -8.29 4.02
N PRO A 111 26.21 -8.44 2.92
CA PRO A 111 26.23 -7.46 1.84
C PRO A 111 25.70 -6.08 2.28
N GLN A 112 26.20 -4.99 1.68
CA GLN A 112 25.78 -3.62 1.99
C GLN A 112 24.27 -3.43 1.86
N CYS A 113 23.69 -2.71 2.81
CA CYS A 113 22.31 -2.28 2.74
C CYS A 113 22.15 -1.19 1.67
N LYS A 114 21.49 -1.54 0.57
CA LYS A 114 21.18 -0.60 -0.53
C LYS A 114 20.42 0.64 -0.05
N HIS A 115 19.53 0.52 0.95
CA HIS A 115 18.77 1.64 1.48
C HIS A 115 19.67 2.59 2.30
N TRP A 116 20.51 2.02 3.17
CA TRP A 116 21.51 2.77 3.92
C TRP A 116 22.44 3.49 2.96
N LEU A 117 23.08 2.77 2.02
CA LEU A 117 24.05 3.33 1.09
C LEU A 117 23.46 4.50 0.28
N LEU A 118 22.29 4.32 -0.34
CA LEU A 118 21.71 5.33 -1.24
C LEU A 118 21.00 6.49 -0.54
N LYS A 119 20.40 6.28 0.63
CA LYS A 119 19.52 7.27 1.27
C LYS A 119 20.01 7.76 2.62
N ARG A 120 21.17 7.26 3.07
CA ARG A 120 21.74 7.47 4.42
C ARG A 120 20.76 7.05 5.54
N ARG A 121 19.77 6.21 5.20
CA ARG A 121 18.60 5.89 6.03
C ARG A 121 18.08 4.49 5.71
N CYS A 122 17.90 3.64 6.73
CA CYS A 122 17.36 2.28 6.59
C CYS A 122 16.28 2.01 7.62
N CYS A 123 15.12 1.55 7.15
CA CYS A 123 13.95 1.35 8.00
C CYS A 123 14.07 0.26 9.06
N LEU A 124 15.07 -0.60 8.93
CA LEU A 124 15.35 -1.66 9.87
C LEU A 124 16.37 -1.25 10.94
N GLY A 125 17.01 -0.08 10.82
CA GLY A 125 18.01 0.39 11.78
C GLY A 125 19.07 -0.69 12.06
N ASP A 126 19.43 -0.88 13.32
CA ASP A 126 20.42 -1.89 13.75
C ASP A 126 19.91 -3.34 13.59
N ALA A 127 18.59 -3.53 13.46
CA ALA A 127 17.99 -4.83 13.15
C ALA A 127 18.09 -5.19 11.64
N CYS A 128 18.77 -4.39 10.84
CA CYS A 128 18.99 -4.67 9.42
C CYS A 128 19.93 -5.86 9.25
N LYS A 129 19.48 -6.89 8.52
CA LYS A 129 20.32 -8.04 8.16
C LYS A 129 21.46 -7.72 7.17
N PHE A 130 21.49 -6.49 6.65
CA PHE A 130 22.46 -6.02 5.67
C PHE A 130 23.39 -5.01 6.34
N HIS A 131 24.66 -4.99 5.96
CA HIS A 131 25.67 -4.15 6.60
C HIS A 131 25.38 -2.66 6.36
N HIS A 132 25.53 -1.85 7.41
CA HIS A 132 25.35 -0.39 7.38
C HIS A 132 26.72 0.30 7.46
N ALA A 133 27.36 0.53 6.31
CA ALA A 133 28.67 1.18 6.26
C ALA A 133 28.69 2.54 7.01
N SER A 134 29.71 2.72 7.84
CA SER A 134 30.10 3.97 8.50
C SER A 134 30.45 5.06 7.47
N GLU A 135 30.54 6.31 7.93
CA GLU A 135 30.89 7.43 7.04
C GLU A 135 32.28 7.25 6.42
N GLN A 136 33.24 6.72 7.19
CA GLN A 136 34.59 6.44 6.72
C GLN A 136 34.61 5.32 5.67
N GLU A 137 33.89 4.23 5.89
CA GLU A 137 33.76 3.14 4.91
C GLU A 137 33.10 3.60 3.61
N ARG A 138 32.20 4.59 3.69
CA ARG A 138 31.57 5.18 2.50
C ARG A 138 32.49 6.10 1.73
N ILE A 139 33.26 6.94 2.42
CA ILE A 139 34.30 7.75 1.77
C ILE A 139 35.30 6.83 1.07
N GLU A 140 35.66 5.71 1.70
CA GLU A 140 36.49 4.67 1.09
C GLU A 140 35.80 4.06 -0.14
N LEU A 141 34.53 3.65 -0.03
CA LEU A 141 33.71 3.12 -1.13
C LEU A 141 33.60 4.09 -2.32
N GLU A 142 33.37 5.38 -2.06
CA GLU A 142 33.27 6.44 -3.06
C GLU A 142 34.63 6.69 -3.72
N ARG A 143 35.71 6.74 -2.94
CA ARG A 143 37.09 6.84 -3.46
C ARG A 143 37.47 5.64 -4.31
N LEU A 144 37.16 4.42 -3.89
CA LEU A 144 37.43 3.20 -4.64
C LEU A 144 36.59 3.11 -5.92
N SER A 145 35.33 3.58 -5.87
CA SER A 145 34.48 3.70 -7.06
C SER A 145 34.98 4.78 -8.03
N ALA A 146 35.52 5.89 -7.52
CA ALA A 146 36.10 6.97 -8.33
C ALA A 146 37.47 6.60 -8.91
N ALA A 147 38.31 5.90 -8.15
CA ALA A 147 39.59 5.35 -8.62
C ALA A 147 39.37 4.28 -9.71
N ALA A 148 38.31 3.47 -9.58
CA ALA A 148 37.89 2.55 -10.63
C ALA A 148 37.38 3.26 -11.91
N ALA A 149 37.00 4.54 -11.83
CA ALA A 149 36.53 5.34 -12.97
C ALA A 149 37.66 6.08 -13.72
N GLY A 150 38.92 5.99 -13.25
CA GLY A 150 40.09 6.70 -13.79
C GLY A 150 40.81 6.06 -14.98
N GLY A 151 40.26 5.02 -15.61
CA GLY A 151 40.87 4.35 -16.77
C GLY A 151 39.80 3.84 -17.72
N SER A 152 39.62 4.55 -18.85
CA SER A 152 38.53 4.38 -19.84
C SER A 152 37.13 4.54 -19.24
N ALA A 153 36.37 5.52 -19.73
CA ALA A 153 35.00 5.76 -19.32
C ALA A 153 34.10 4.58 -19.76
N ASP A 154 34.05 3.53 -18.95
CA ASP A 154 33.07 2.45 -19.03
C ASP A 154 31.73 2.98 -18.47
N PRO A 155 30.68 3.14 -19.30
CA PRO A 155 29.39 3.68 -18.87
C PRO A 155 28.73 2.87 -17.73
N ALA A 156 29.17 1.62 -17.50
CA ALA A 156 28.68 0.75 -16.44
C ALA A 156 29.11 1.16 -15.01
N LEU A 157 30.12 2.03 -14.87
CA LEU A 157 30.60 2.57 -13.59
C LEU A 157 29.99 3.91 -13.21
N SER A 158 29.36 4.62 -14.16
CA SER A 158 28.33 5.57 -13.76
C SER A 158 27.21 4.73 -13.15
N LEU A 159 27.02 4.78 -11.82
CA LEU A 159 25.67 4.55 -11.33
C LEU A 159 24.83 5.53 -12.13
N PRO A 160 23.90 5.11 -13.00
CA PRO A 160 22.86 6.03 -13.32
C PRO A 160 22.23 6.25 -11.95
N LEU A 161 22.42 7.44 -11.39
CA LEU A 161 21.26 8.20 -11.00
C LEU A 161 20.33 7.98 -12.18
N ARG A 162 19.43 7.00 -12.06
CA ARG A 162 18.23 7.03 -12.87
C ARG A 162 17.66 8.38 -12.45
N GLN A 163 17.99 9.42 -13.21
CA GLN A 163 16.96 10.23 -13.80
C GLN A 163 15.99 9.20 -14.33
N ILE A 164 15.04 8.85 -13.47
CA ILE A 164 13.81 8.27 -13.89
C ILE A 164 13.27 9.43 -14.73
N GLU A 165 13.62 9.45 -16.01
CA GLU A 165 12.83 10.16 -16.99
C GLU A 165 11.43 9.63 -16.74
N ARG A 166 10.62 10.52 -16.15
CA ARG A 166 9.24 10.24 -15.85
C ARG A 166 8.65 9.92 -17.21
N ARG A 167 8.36 8.64 -17.45
CA ARG A 167 7.53 8.23 -18.59
C ARG A 167 6.35 9.21 -18.66
N PRO A 168 6.08 9.85 -19.80
CA PRO A 168 4.87 10.62 -19.99
C PRO A 168 3.71 9.65 -20.31
N CYS A 169 3.46 8.67 -19.43
CA CYS A 169 2.18 7.94 -19.35
C CYS A 169 2.25 6.93 -18.18
N GLY A 170 1.22 6.97 -17.34
CA GLY A 170 1.14 6.19 -16.11
C GLY A 170 0.95 7.15 -14.95
N ARG A 171 -0.26 7.12 -14.35
CA ARG A 171 -0.63 7.91 -13.16
C ARG A 171 0.57 8.00 -12.22
N LYS A 172 0.96 9.22 -11.80
CA LYS A 172 2.01 9.42 -10.80
C LYS A 172 1.79 8.38 -9.69
N LEU A 173 2.79 7.55 -9.41
CA LEU A 173 2.75 6.66 -8.26
C LEU A 173 2.80 7.56 -7.01
N VAL A 174 1.62 8.03 -6.59
CA VAL A 174 1.45 8.78 -5.36
C VAL A 174 1.90 7.88 -4.23
N ARG A 175 3.02 8.22 -3.60
CA ARG A 175 3.49 7.47 -2.44
C ARG A 175 2.66 7.95 -1.26
N ASN A 176 1.49 7.34 -1.07
CA ASN A 176 0.62 7.50 0.11
C ASN A 176 1.27 6.91 1.38
N LEU A 177 2.52 7.27 1.65
CA LEU A 177 3.23 6.90 2.85
C LEU A 177 2.76 7.84 3.97
N HIS A 178 2.47 7.27 5.14
CA HIS A 178 2.22 8.01 6.38
C HIS A 178 0.93 8.85 6.45
N ARG A 179 -0.08 8.63 5.60
CA ARG A 179 -1.38 9.33 5.72
C ARG A 179 -2.05 9.17 7.10
N ALA A 180 -2.01 7.96 7.66
CA ALA A 180 -2.54 7.68 8.99
C ALA A 180 -1.71 8.40 10.06
N THR A 181 -0.38 8.34 9.95
CA THR A 181 0.54 9.05 10.83
C THR A 181 0.37 10.56 10.77
N ALA A 182 0.12 11.13 9.59
CA ALA A 182 -0.12 12.56 9.40
C ALA A 182 -1.42 13.01 10.07
N LEU A 183 -2.51 12.26 9.87
CA LEU A 183 -3.78 12.54 10.54
C LEU A 183 -3.67 12.37 12.06
N ARG A 184 -3.04 11.29 12.52
CA ARG A 184 -2.76 11.05 13.94
C ARG A 184 -2.01 12.21 14.59
N TYR A 185 -0.92 12.64 13.95
CA TYR A 185 -0.12 13.78 14.42
C TYR A 185 -1.01 15.02 14.54
N TRP A 186 -1.77 15.31 13.49
CA TRP A 186 -2.64 16.48 13.46
C TRP A 186 -3.72 16.43 14.54
N LEU A 187 -4.38 15.28 14.76
CA LEU A 187 -5.38 15.09 15.80
C LEU A 187 -4.83 15.38 17.20
N ILE A 188 -3.62 14.88 17.50
CA ILE A 188 -2.97 15.08 18.79
C ILE A 188 -2.63 16.55 19.01
N GLN A 189 -2.18 17.25 17.97
CA GLN A 189 -1.90 18.69 18.04
C GLN A 189 -3.18 19.52 18.18
N TRP A 190 -4.27 19.11 17.54
CA TRP A 190 -5.53 19.84 17.53
C TRP A 190 -6.33 19.68 18.84
N LEU A 191 -6.59 18.45 19.27
CA LEU A 191 -7.45 18.17 20.42
C LEU A 191 -6.67 17.95 21.72
N GLY A 192 -5.38 17.62 21.62
CA GLY A 192 -4.59 17.15 22.76
C GLY A 192 -4.92 15.71 23.14
N ARG A 193 -3.99 15.08 23.87
CA ARG A 193 -4.08 13.66 24.24
C ARG A 193 -5.20 13.38 25.24
N GLU A 194 -5.35 14.24 26.24
CA GLU A 194 -6.33 14.06 27.30
C GLU A 194 -7.75 14.02 26.74
N ARG A 195 -8.06 14.95 25.83
CA ARG A 195 -9.35 14.97 25.16
C ARG A 195 -9.57 13.74 24.30
N LEU A 196 -8.59 13.35 23.50
CA LEU A 196 -8.68 12.13 22.68
C LEU A 196 -8.85 10.84 23.50
N ARG A 197 -8.44 10.84 24.78
CA ARG A 197 -8.62 9.73 25.72
C ARG A 197 -9.92 9.78 26.51
N SER A 198 -10.67 10.88 26.42
CA SER A 198 -11.96 11.03 27.12
C SER A 198 -13.07 10.22 26.46
N GLY A 199 -14.12 9.94 27.24
CA GLY A 199 -15.28 9.17 26.78
C GLY A 199 -14.90 7.81 26.23
N SER A 200 -15.51 7.41 25.10
CA SER A 200 -15.18 6.16 24.40
C SER A 200 -13.89 6.25 23.55
N GLY A 201 -13.20 7.39 23.56
CA GLY A 201 -12.00 7.64 22.76
C GLY A 201 -12.31 8.09 21.33
N VAL A 202 -11.52 7.64 20.37
CA VAL A 202 -11.64 7.99 18.94
C VAL A 202 -12.51 6.96 18.23
N VAL A 203 -13.48 7.43 17.44
CA VAL A 203 -14.26 6.56 16.54
C VAL A 203 -13.75 6.74 15.12
N ASP A 204 -13.05 5.73 14.59
CA ASP A 204 -12.49 5.69 13.23
C ASP A 204 -13.51 5.07 12.27
N VAL A 205 -14.31 5.93 11.65
CA VAL A 205 -15.41 5.55 10.76
C VAL A 205 -14.87 5.23 9.37
N ALA A 206 -15.28 4.06 8.85
CA ALA A 206 -14.78 3.49 7.61
C ALA A 206 -13.23 3.34 7.60
N GLY A 207 -12.63 3.10 8.77
CA GLY A 207 -11.17 2.99 8.97
C GLY A 207 -10.53 1.75 8.33
N GLY A 208 -11.35 0.83 7.82
CA GLY A 208 -10.96 -0.33 7.04
C GLY A 208 -10.04 -1.30 7.74
N LYS A 209 -8.77 -1.32 7.31
CA LYS A 209 -7.78 -2.21 7.93
C LYS A 209 -7.38 -1.75 9.33
N GLY A 210 -7.79 -0.55 9.75
CA GLY A 210 -7.51 0.00 11.07
C GLY A 210 -6.10 0.56 11.24
N GLU A 211 -5.51 1.15 10.17
CA GLU A 211 -4.16 1.72 10.25
C GLU A 211 -4.06 2.85 11.27
N LEU A 212 -5.02 3.79 11.23
CA LEU A 212 -5.07 4.92 12.15
C LEU A 212 -5.32 4.46 13.58
N GLY A 213 -6.35 3.64 13.80
CA GLY A 213 -6.64 3.08 15.12
C GLY A 213 -5.48 2.28 15.70
N PHE A 214 -4.77 1.49 14.88
CA PHE A 214 -3.58 0.78 15.33
C PHE A 214 -2.48 1.74 15.81
N GLU A 215 -2.22 2.83 15.10
CA GLU A 215 -1.21 3.82 15.50
C GLU A 215 -1.63 4.56 16.78
N LEU A 216 -2.89 5.00 16.90
CA LEU A 216 -3.40 5.70 18.09
C LEU A 216 -3.35 4.82 19.35
N VAL A 217 -3.79 3.57 19.26
CA VAL A 217 -3.80 2.64 20.39
C VAL A 217 -2.37 2.30 20.83
N ASN A 218 -1.51 1.91 19.90
CA ASN A 218 -0.20 1.34 20.25
C ASN A 218 0.90 2.37 20.51
N LEU A 219 0.84 3.53 19.86
CA LEU A 219 1.89 4.54 19.96
C LEU A 219 1.49 5.71 20.88
N ASN A 220 0.18 5.88 21.14
CA ASN A 220 -0.34 7.04 21.87
C ASN A 220 -1.27 6.68 23.04
N ARG A 221 -1.56 5.38 23.29
CA ARG A 221 -2.55 4.94 24.29
C ARG A 221 -3.87 5.73 24.19
N ILE A 222 -4.30 5.99 22.95
CA ILE A 222 -5.58 6.62 22.68
C ILE A 222 -6.53 5.49 22.28
N GLY A 223 -7.56 5.25 23.08
CA GLY A 223 -8.60 4.29 22.77
C GLY A 223 -9.18 4.60 21.40
N THR A 224 -9.24 3.61 20.51
CA THR A 224 -9.81 3.79 19.18
C THR A 224 -10.64 2.59 18.79
N THR A 225 -11.86 2.87 18.33
CA THR A 225 -12.78 1.87 17.81
C THR A 225 -13.03 2.13 16.34
N VAL A 226 -12.76 1.14 15.51
CA VAL A 226 -13.00 1.18 14.06
C VAL A 226 -14.44 0.76 13.78
N VAL A 227 -15.25 1.67 13.26
CA VAL A 227 -16.62 1.37 12.80
C VAL A 227 -16.57 1.17 11.30
N ASP A 228 -16.59 -0.09 10.87
CA ASP A 228 -16.44 -0.46 9.46
C ASP A 228 -17.12 -1.80 9.20
N PRO A 229 -17.75 -2.02 8.04
CA PRO A 229 -18.31 -3.33 7.69
C PRO A 229 -17.24 -4.44 7.58
N ARG A 230 -15.96 -4.06 7.46
CA ARG A 230 -14.80 -4.95 7.40
C ARG A 230 -14.26 -5.25 8.78
N VAL A 231 -13.78 -6.48 8.96
CA VAL A 231 -12.94 -6.83 10.11
C VAL A 231 -11.52 -6.26 9.89
N PRO A 232 -10.95 -5.51 10.86
CA PRO A 232 -9.61 -4.95 10.72
C PRO A 232 -8.54 -6.03 10.55
N ASN A 233 -7.67 -5.86 9.55
CA ASN A 233 -6.52 -6.72 9.34
C ASN A 233 -5.22 -5.99 9.68
N VAL A 234 -4.77 -6.17 10.93
CA VAL A 234 -3.60 -5.46 11.46
C VAL A 234 -2.26 -6.13 11.18
N GLY A 235 -2.24 -7.31 10.53
CA GLY A 235 -0.99 -8.10 10.37
C GLY A 235 0.11 -7.37 9.60
N ARG A 236 -0.24 -6.42 8.72
CA ARG A 236 0.74 -5.53 8.09
C ARG A 236 1.37 -4.56 9.09
N TYR A 237 0.59 -4.00 10.01
CA TYR A 237 1.01 -3.00 10.99
C TYR A 237 1.81 -3.64 12.14
N VAL A 238 1.42 -4.84 12.57
CA VAL A 238 2.22 -5.67 13.49
C VAL A 238 3.61 -5.95 12.90
N ARG A 239 3.71 -6.29 11.61
CA ARG A 239 5.02 -6.46 10.94
C ARG A 239 5.83 -5.16 10.85
N LYS A 240 5.18 -3.99 10.70
CA LYS A 240 5.85 -2.68 10.76
C LYS A 240 6.38 -2.43 12.18
N TRP A 241 5.57 -2.70 13.21
CA TRP A 241 5.93 -2.59 14.62
C TRP A 241 7.17 -3.42 14.96
N ASN A 242 7.13 -4.74 14.68
CA ASN A 242 8.25 -5.65 14.97
C ASN A 242 9.55 -5.24 14.26
N ARG A 243 9.46 -4.55 13.13
CA ARG A 243 10.61 -4.06 12.34
C ARG A 243 11.10 -2.66 12.74
N ASN A 244 10.60 -2.09 13.83
CA ASN A 244 10.91 -0.74 14.29
C ASN A 244 10.44 0.41 13.38
N HIS A 245 9.49 0.19 12.46
CA HIS A 245 9.19 1.23 11.47
C HIS A 245 8.56 2.50 12.06
N TYR A 246 7.90 2.40 13.22
CA TYR A 246 7.19 3.52 13.87
C TYR A 246 8.09 4.39 14.75
N HIS A 247 9.18 3.81 15.27
CA HIS A 247 10.16 4.49 16.13
C HIS A 247 11.47 4.78 15.40
N ASN A 248 11.60 4.42 14.13
CA ASN A 248 12.81 4.66 13.36
C ASN A 248 12.75 6.04 12.66
N PRO A 249 13.59 7.02 13.05
CA PRO A 249 13.59 8.37 12.48
C PRO A 249 13.93 8.40 10.98
N SER A 250 14.54 7.33 10.49
CA SER A 250 14.91 7.17 9.08
C SER A 250 13.71 6.81 8.18
N VAL A 251 12.57 6.45 8.77
CA VAL A 251 11.33 5.98 8.10
C VAL A 251 10.20 6.96 8.29
N SER A 252 10.04 7.45 9.51
CA SER A 252 9.02 8.44 9.86
C SER A 252 9.73 9.74 10.21
N SER A 253 9.70 10.69 9.27
CA SER A 253 10.11 12.08 9.55
C SER A 253 9.10 12.81 10.43
N LEU A 254 7.96 12.20 10.74
CA LEU A 254 6.96 12.70 11.67
C LEU A 254 7.38 12.24 13.08
N ARG A 255 7.76 13.22 13.89
CA ARG A 255 8.57 13.14 15.12
C ARG A 255 8.24 11.97 16.07
N GLU A 256 9.29 11.34 16.59
CA GLU A 256 9.25 10.32 17.66
C GLU A 256 8.67 10.87 18.97
N GLU A 257 8.88 12.16 19.26
CA GLU A 257 8.37 12.89 20.45
C GLU A 257 6.86 12.75 20.67
N LEU A 258 6.09 12.46 19.62
CA LEU A 258 4.65 12.27 19.77
C LEU A 258 4.26 10.86 20.18
N ASN A 259 5.13 9.85 20.03
CA ASN A 259 4.83 8.53 20.55
C ASN A 259 4.97 8.57 22.08
N ASP A 260 3.90 8.28 22.82
CA ASP A 260 3.95 8.20 24.28
C ASP A 260 4.77 7.00 24.76
N GLU A 261 4.84 5.97 23.92
CA GLU A 261 5.53 4.73 24.23
C GLU A 261 6.88 4.66 23.51
N PRO A 262 8.00 4.68 24.25
CA PRO A 262 9.26 4.24 23.68
C PRO A 262 9.11 2.77 23.26
N ARG A 263 9.92 2.35 22.29
CA ARG A 263 9.95 0.94 21.92
C ARG A 263 10.42 0.12 23.14
N VAL A 264 9.52 -0.70 23.67
CA VAL A 264 9.86 -1.72 24.67
C VAL A 264 9.98 -3.06 23.96
N GLU A 265 11.17 -3.67 24.05
CA GLU A 265 11.42 -4.99 23.48
C GLU A 265 10.50 -6.03 24.12
N GLY A 266 9.91 -6.91 23.30
CA GLY A 266 8.98 -7.95 23.76
C GLY A 266 7.51 -7.52 23.91
N ARG A 267 7.18 -6.21 23.86
CA ARG A 267 5.78 -5.77 23.91
C ARG A 267 5.05 -6.10 22.61
N GLN A 268 3.95 -6.84 22.74
CA GLN A 268 3.05 -7.13 21.63
C GLN A 268 2.10 -5.97 21.36
N PRO A 269 1.90 -5.58 20.09
CA PRO A 269 0.91 -4.58 19.74
C PRO A 269 -0.52 -5.15 19.84
N VAL A 270 -1.47 -4.29 20.19
CA VAL A 270 -2.89 -4.58 20.35
C VAL A 270 -3.65 -4.11 19.12
N ALA A 271 -4.62 -4.89 18.65
CA ALA A 271 -5.53 -4.45 17.59
C ALA A 271 -6.53 -3.41 18.14
N PRO A 272 -6.93 -2.39 17.36
CA PRO A 272 -8.00 -1.50 17.79
C PRO A 272 -9.32 -2.27 17.92
N ALA A 273 -10.22 -1.78 18.77
CA ALA A 273 -11.58 -2.32 18.85
C ALA A 273 -12.30 -2.14 17.51
N ASN A 274 -13.31 -2.96 17.24
CA ASN A 274 -14.07 -2.91 15.99
C ASN A 274 -15.55 -3.12 16.24
N VAL A 275 -16.37 -2.33 15.55
CA VAL A 275 -17.81 -2.54 15.43
C VAL A 275 -18.10 -2.79 13.96
N ARG A 276 -18.53 -4.02 13.65
CA ARG A 276 -18.80 -4.46 12.28
C ARG A 276 -20.17 -4.02 11.80
N VAL A 277 -20.25 -2.80 11.26
CA VAL A 277 -21.51 -2.22 10.77
C VAL A 277 -21.20 -1.11 9.75
N PHE A 278 -22.16 -0.77 8.89
CA PHE A 278 -22.08 0.47 8.14
C PHE A 278 -22.41 1.66 9.05
N PHE A 279 -21.73 2.78 8.82
CA PHE A 279 -22.00 3.99 9.59
C PHE A 279 -23.20 4.74 8.98
N GLY A 280 -24.29 4.81 9.73
CA GLY A 280 -25.54 5.44 9.28
C GLY A 280 -26.37 6.03 10.42
N PRO A 281 -27.48 6.72 10.10
CA PRO A 281 -28.28 7.50 11.05
C PRO A 281 -28.77 6.71 12.25
N TRP A 282 -29.03 5.41 12.10
CA TRP A 282 -29.44 4.54 13.20
C TRP A 282 -28.48 4.56 14.40
N LEU A 283 -27.20 4.88 14.22
CA LEU A 283 -26.23 5.00 15.30
C LEU A 283 -26.34 6.28 16.13
N TYR A 284 -26.84 7.39 15.56
CA TYR A 284 -26.69 8.72 16.16
C TYR A 284 -27.95 9.60 16.09
N ASP A 285 -28.92 9.32 15.22
CA ASP A 285 -30.11 10.14 15.06
C ASP A 285 -31.17 9.80 16.11
N ALA A 286 -31.22 10.62 17.16
CA ALA A 286 -32.21 10.46 18.24
C ALA A 286 -33.65 10.86 17.85
N HIS A 287 -33.85 11.50 16.69
CA HIS A 287 -35.20 11.89 16.25
C HIS A 287 -35.98 10.72 15.66
N THR A 288 -35.28 9.68 15.20
CA THR A 288 -35.91 8.45 14.72
C THR A 288 -36.20 7.52 15.90
N ASP A 289 -37.37 6.85 15.86
CA ASP A 289 -37.79 5.87 16.88
C ASP A 289 -36.73 4.79 17.13
N ALA A 290 -36.49 4.47 18.41
CA ALA A 290 -35.44 3.54 18.83
C ALA A 290 -35.63 2.14 18.24
N SER A 291 -36.87 1.66 18.13
CA SER A 291 -37.16 0.32 17.58
C SER A 291 -36.84 0.25 16.10
N THR A 292 -37.14 1.32 15.36
CA THR A 292 -36.78 1.47 13.94
C THR A 292 -35.27 1.49 13.74
N ARG A 293 -34.56 2.28 14.54
CA ARG A 293 -33.10 2.35 14.50
C ARG A 293 -32.44 1.02 14.83
N GLU A 294 -32.94 0.34 15.85
CA GLU A 294 -32.41 -0.97 16.24
C GLU A 294 -32.58 -2.00 15.12
N ARG A 295 -33.75 -2.04 14.48
CA ARG A 295 -33.99 -2.90 13.31
C ARG A 295 -33.01 -2.60 12.18
N ASP A 296 -32.85 -1.32 11.83
CA ASP A 296 -31.99 -0.90 10.72
C ASP A 296 -30.51 -1.13 11.04
N TYR A 297 -30.11 -1.01 12.31
CA TYR A 297 -28.78 -1.38 12.80
C TYR A 297 -28.49 -2.87 12.56
N TYR A 298 -29.36 -3.77 13.01
CA TYR A 298 -29.12 -5.20 12.82
C TYR A 298 -29.22 -5.61 11.35
N ALA A 299 -30.03 -4.94 10.53
CA ALA A 299 -30.03 -5.13 9.08
C ALA A 299 -28.67 -4.74 8.48
N SER A 300 -28.08 -3.63 8.92
CA SER A 300 -26.75 -3.18 8.50
C SER A 300 -25.63 -4.14 8.95
N VAL A 301 -25.70 -4.66 10.18
CA VAL A 301 -24.76 -5.68 10.69
C VAL A 301 -24.88 -6.96 9.85
N ALA A 302 -26.11 -7.43 9.59
CA ALA A 302 -26.35 -8.59 8.73
C ALA A 302 -25.71 -8.37 7.35
N GLU A 303 -25.91 -7.20 6.74
CA GLU A 303 -25.29 -6.87 5.45
C GLU A 303 -23.76 -6.88 5.53
N ALA A 304 -23.18 -6.24 6.55
CA ALA A 304 -21.74 -6.21 6.77
C ALA A 304 -21.14 -7.62 6.93
N THR A 305 -21.88 -8.57 7.50
CA THR A 305 -21.44 -9.97 7.63
C THR A 305 -21.30 -10.70 6.29
N MET A 306 -22.02 -10.24 5.26
CA MET A 306 -22.18 -10.90 3.96
C MET A 306 -21.33 -10.30 2.84
N ILE A 307 -20.54 -9.27 3.16
CA ILE A 307 -19.75 -8.53 2.20
C ILE A 307 -18.31 -9.01 2.21
N GLU A 308 -17.79 -9.27 1.01
CA GLU A 308 -16.38 -9.51 0.78
C GLU A 308 -15.76 -8.38 -0.04
N TRP A 309 -14.48 -8.12 0.24
CA TRP A 309 -13.72 -7.13 -0.51
C TRP A 309 -13.01 -7.80 -1.70
N THR A 310 -13.49 -7.52 -2.91
CA THR A 310 -12.86 -8.01 -4.15
C THR A 310 -11.89 -6.98 -4.71
N ALA A 311 -11.17 -7.34 -5.77
CA ALA A 311 -10.32 -6.39 -6.50
C ALA A 311 -11.11 -5.22 -7.12
N GLN A 312 -12.44 -5.36 -7.26
CA GLN A 312 -13.35 -4.37 -7.86
C GLN A 312 -14.10 -3.51 -6.81
N GLY A 313 -13.98 -3.83 -5.52
CA GLY A 313 -14.60 -3.09 -4.42
C GLY A 313 -15.37 -3.99 -3.45
N LEU A 314 -16.27 -3.40 -2.67
CA LEU A 314 -17.25 -4.14 -1.88
C LEU A 314 -18.13 -4.95 -2.83
N SER A 315 -18.16 -6.28 -2.69
CA SER A 315 -19.06 -7.15 -3.46
C SER A 315 -19.85 -8.03 -2.51
N ARG A 316 -21.16 -8.08 -2.72
CA ARG A 316 -22.05 -9.02 -2.03
C ARG A 316 -21.89 -10.38 -2.69
N HIS A 317 -21.91 -11.46 -1.91
CA HIS A 317 -21.91 -12.81 -2.46
C HIS A 317 -23.21 -13.00 -3.30
N GLU A 318 -23.09 -13.29 -4.60
CA GLU A 318 -24.27 -13.53 -5.46
C GLU A 318 -25.06 -14.77 -5.01
N SER A 319 -24.36 -15.72 -4.39
CA SER A 319 -24.89 -16.93 -3.73
C SER A 319 -24.88 -16.81 -2.21
N ALA A 320 -25.19 -15.63 -1.69
CA ALA A 320 -25.32 -15.38 -0.25
C ALA A 320 -26.48 -16.21 0.34
N PRO A 321 -26.27 -16.96 1.44
CA PRO A 321 -27.38 -17.49 2.23
C PRO A 321 -28.31 -16.35 2.73
N ALA A 322 -29.49 -16.72 3.22
CA ALA A 322 -30.42 -15.77 3.83
C ALA A 322 -29.72 -14.92 4.90
N LEU A 323 -30.13 -13.65 5.03
CA LEU A 323 -29.55 -12.77 6.04
C LEU A 323 -29.72 -13.40 7.43
N PRO A 324 -28.66 -13.41 8.26
CA PRO A 324 -28.76 -13.96 9.61
C PRO A 324 -29.81 -13.20 10.41
N SER A 325 -30.58 -13.94 11.19
CA SER A 325 -31.53 -13.39 12.14
C SER A 325 -30.82 -12.61 13.25
N ARG A 326 -31.56 -11.73 13.93
CA ARG A 326 -31.05 -10.97 15.08
C ARG A 326 -30.46 -11.87 16.17
N ALA A 327 -31.10 -13.02 16.45
CA ALA A 327 -30.62 -13.97 17.45
C ALA A 327 -29.26 -14.59 17.04
N GLU A 328 -29.11 -14.95 15.76
CA GLU A 328 -27.84 -15.48 15.24
C GLU A 328 -26.72 -14.43 15.26
N LEU A 329 -27.05 -13.17 14.97
CA LEU A 329 -26.09 -12.07 15.08
C LEU A 329 -25.63 -11.83 16.52
N LEU A 330 -26.56 -11.75 17.47
CA LEU A 330 -26.24 -11.53 18.89
C LEU A 330 -25.46 -12.68 19.53
N ALA A 331 -25.55 -13.89 19.00
CA ALA A 331 -24.76 -15.03 19.44
C ALA A 331 -23.27 -14.93 19.02
N ARG A 332 -22.93 -14.04 18.10
CA ARG A 332 -21.56 -13.89 17.60
C ARG A 332 -20.73 -12.98 18.51
N PRO A 333 -19.50 -13.39 18.87
CA PRO A 333 -18.64 -12.58 19.74
C PRO A 333 -18.10 -11.32 19.06
N ASP A 334 -18.13 -11.23 17.73
CA ASP A 334 -17.68 -10.07 16.96
C ASP A 334 -18.78 -9.03 16.71
N VAL A 335 -20.00 -9.27 17.20
CA VAL A 335 -21.14 -8.36 17.06
C VAL A 335 -21.30 -7.55 18.34
N THR A 336 -21.29 -6.23 18.18
CA THR A 336 -21.69 -5.29 19.23
C THR A 336 -23.20 -5.15 19.22
N ASP A 337 -23.85 -5.05 20.37
CA ASP A 337 -25.28 -4.77 20.41
C ASP A 337 -25.57 -3.30 20.06
N PHE A 338 -26.81 -3.04 19.67
CA PHE A 338 -27.27 -1.72 19.24
C PHE A 338 -27.02 -0.61 20.29
N HIS A 339 -27.29 -0.87 21.57
CA HIS A 339 -27.21 0.16 22.61
C HIS A 339 -25.75 0.51 22.87
N SER A 340 -24.89 -0.50 23.03
CA SER A 340 -23.45 -0.30 23.18
C SER A 340 -22.84 0.44 21.98
N ALA A 341 -23.27 0.13 20.75
CA ALA A 341 -22.80 0.82 19.55
C ALA A 341 -23.23 2.30 19.51
N CYS A 342 -24.46 2.60 19.91
CA CYS A 342 -24.95 3.98 20.03
C CYS A 342 -24.22 4.76 21.12
N GLU A 343 -24.05 4.18 22.31
CA GLU A 343 -23.29 4.79 23.41
C GLU A 343 -21.85 5.07 22.99
N LEU A 344 -21.20 4.14 22.29
CA LEU A 344 -19.83 4.32 21.80
C LEU A 344 -19.71 5.54 20.88
N VAL A 345 -20.66 5.77 19.98
CA VAL A 345 -20.66 6.94 19.08
C VAL A 345 -21.05 8.21 19.84
N ALA A 346 -22.03 8.14 20.74
CA ALA A 346 -22.50 9.27 21.52
C ALA A 346 -21.47 9.76 22.55
N ASP A 347 -20.68 8.86 23.13
CA ASP A 347 -19.63 9.17 24.11
C ASP A 347 -18.25 9.40 23.46
N ALA A 348 -18.16 9.33 22.13
CA ALA A 348 -16.92 9.57 21.41
C ALA A 348 -16.31 10.94 21.75
N SER A 349 -14.98 10.99 21.87
CA SER A 349 -14.23 12.25 21.99
C SER A 349 -14.15 13.00 20.66
N VAL A 350 -14.09 12.26 19.55
CA VAL A 350 -14.01 12.76 18.18
C VAL A 350 -14.42 11.67 17.19
N LEU A 351 -15.12 12.05 16.13
CA LEU A 351 -15.41 11.19 14.97
C LEU A 351 -14.38 11.44 13.86
N VAL A 352 -13.73 10.39 13.37
CA VAL A 352 -12.63 10.51 12.40
C VAL A 352 -12.91 9.66 11.17
N GLY A 353 -12.52 10.15 9.99
CA GLY A 353 -12.54 9.35 8.76
C GLY A 353 -11.33 9.64 7.88
N LEU A 354 -10.46 8.65 7.70
CA LEU A 354 -9.31 8.73 6.79
C LEU A 354 -9.66 8.11 5.44
N HIS A 355 -10.03 8.95 4.47
CA HIS A 355 -10.56 8.48 3.17
C HIS A 355 -11.77 7.55 3.35
N PRO A 356 -12.79 7.96 4.13
CA PRO A 356 -13.90 7.09 4.48
C PRO A 356 -14.74 6.84 3.23
N ASP A 357 -14.75 5.60 2.78
CA ASP A 357 -15.52 5.14 1.62
C ASP A 357 -17.02 5.41 1.92
N GLN A 358 -17.66 6.26 1.10
CA GLN A 358 -19.09 6.65 1.17
C GLN A 358 -19.52 7.43 2.43
N ALA A 359 -18.86 7.22 3.58
CA ALA A 359 -19.29 7.72 4.89
C ALA A 359 -18.87 9.16 5.23
N ALA A 360 -18.12 9.86 4.35
CA ALA A 360 -17.64 11.22 4.64
C ALA A 360 -18.76 12.19 5.06
N GLY A 361 -19.90 12.16 4.35
CA GLY A 361 -21.06 12.98 4.70
C GLY A 361 -21.71 12.56 6.01
N ALA A 362 -21.92 11.26 6.21
CA ALA A 362 -22.53 10.72 7.42
C ALA A 362 -21.74 11.04 8.69
N ILE A 363 -20.40 11.03 8.62
CA ILE A 363 -19.55 11.45 9.75
C ILE A 363 -19.81 12.91 10.13
N ILE A 364 -19.87 13.80 9.13
CA ILE A 364 -20.12 15.23 9.34
C ILE A 364 -21.53 15.44 9.91
N ASP A 365 -22.53 14.75 9.36
CA ASP A 365 -23.92 14.85 9.81
C ASP A 365 -24.08 14.35 11.25
N ALA A 366 -23.46 13.23 11.61
CA ALA A 366 -23.40 12.72 12.97
C ALA A 366 -22.72 13.71 13.92
N ALA A 367 -21.59 14.29 13.50
CA ALA A 367 -20.83 15.22 14.31
C ALA A 367 -21.60 16.52 14.59
N ILE A 368 -22.31 17.05 13.59
CA ILE A 368 -23.18 18.23 13.76
C ILE A 368 -24.31 17.90 14.74
N LEU A 369 -25.01 16.78 14.53
CA LEU A 369 -26.17 16.40 15.34
C LEU A 369 -25.80 16.13 16.80
N LEU A 370 -24.70 15.40 17.03
CA LEU A 370 -24.21 15.07 18.37
C LEU A 370 -23.37 16.18 18.99
N ARG A 371 -23.12 17.28 18.26
CA ARG A 371 -22.17 18.35 18.62
C ARG A 371 -20.79 17.81 19.02
N LYS A 372 -20.29 16.82 18.27
CA LYS A 372 -19.00 16.18 18.51
C LYS A 372 -17.92 16.74 17.58
N PRO A 373 -16.67 16.87 18.06
CA PRO A 373 -15.56 17.19 17.17
C PRO A 373 -15.47 16.14 16.07
N PHE A 374 -15.05 16.56 14.89
CA PHE A 374 -14.74 15.62 13.82
C PHE A 374 -13.52 16.02 12.99
N ALA A 375 -12.93 15.03 12.33
CA ALA A 375 -11.84 15.22 11.37
C ALA A 375 -11.98 14.21 10.22
N VAL A 376 -12.28 14.67 9.00
CA VAL A 376 -12.57 13.83 7.83
C VAL A 376 -11.74 14.23 6.62
N LEU A 377 -11.04 13.27 6.03
CA LEU A 377 -10.36 13.39 4.74
C LEU A 377 -11.26 12.78 3.66
N PRO A 378 -12.14 13.54 2.98
CA PRO A 378 -12.94 13.00 1.90
C PRO A 378 -12.03 12.47 0.78
N CYS A 379 -12.49 11.41 0.10
CA CYS A 379 -11.75 10.84 -1.01
C CYS A 379 -12.60 10.80 -2.28
N CYS A 380 -13.64 9.97 -2.31
CA CYS A 380 -14.46 9.72 -3.49
C CYS A 380 -15.80 10.44 -3.39
N THR A 381 -16.32 10.90 -4.53
CA THR A 381 -17.64 11.56 -4.62
C THR A 381 -18.80 10.58 -4.52
N TYR A 382 -18.59 9.34 -5.00
CA TYR A 382 -19.63 8.31 -5.13
C TYR A 382 -20.90 8.87 -5.80
N SER A 383 -20.71 9.65 -6.87
CA SER A 383 -21.78 10.46 -7.49
C SER A 383 -22.98 9.64 -7.99
N LYS A 384 -22.79 8.34 -8.27
CA LYS A 384 -23.89 7.42 -8.62
C LYS A 384 -24.78 7.06 -7.42
N GLU A 385 -24.16 6.91 -6.25
CA GLU A 385 -24.84 6.52 -5.01
C GLU A 385 -25.38 7.74 -4.25
N PHE A 386 -24.82 8.91 -4.52
CA PHE A 386 -25.30 10.19 -4.01
C PHE A 386 -25.77 11.11 -5.15
N PRO A 387 -26.84 10.74 -5.86
CA PRO A 387 -27.37 11.49 -6.99
C PRO A 387 -27.92 12.86 -6.59
N ASP A 388 -28.20 13.09 -5.30
CA ASP A 388 -28.84 14.30 -4.78
C ASP A 388 -27.87 15.36 -4.26
N ARG A 389 -26.57 15.07 -4.17
CA ARG A 389 -25.58 16.07 -3.74
C ARG A 389 -25.48 17.20 -4.75
N ARG A 390 -25.74 18.43 -4.32
CA ARG A 390 -25.66 19.65 -5.15
C ARG A 390 -24.65 20.63 -4.57
N THR A 391 -23.84 21.26 -5.42
CA THR A 391 -23.00 22.40 -5.04
C THR A 391 -23.87 23.60 -4.67
N PRO A 392 -23.31 24.66 -4.05
CA PRO A 392 -24.03 25.91 -3.83
C PRO A 392 -24.57 26.54 -5.13
N SER A 393 -23.92 26.29 -6.28
CA SER A 393 -24.39 26.71 -7.61
C SER A 393 -25.49 25.81 -8.19
N GLY A 394 -25.91 24.75 -7.50
CA GLY A 394 -26.95 23.82 -7.95
C GLY A 394 -26.45 22.69 -8.86
N GLU A 395 -25.14 22.54 -9.05
CA GLU A 395 -24.56 21.49 -9.90
C GLU A 395 -24.41 20.17 -9.16
N HIS A 396 -24.50 19.03 -9.88
CA HIS A 396 -24.27 17.72 -9.28
C HIS A 396 -22.80 17.51 -8.89
N VAL A 397 -22.56 17.04 -7.66
CA VAL A 397 -21.20 16.81 -7.13
C VAL A 397 -20.59 15.55 -7.76
N LYS A 398 -19.70 15.75 -8.75
CA LYS A 398 -19.04 14.67 -9.50
C LYS A 398 -17.51 14.67 -9.33
N SER A 399 -16.91 15.79 -8.92
CA SER A 399 -15.46 15.91 -8.72
C SER A 399 -15.07 16.12 -7.25
N TYR A 400 -13.79 15.90 -6.94
CA TYR A 400 -13.24 16.13 -5.61
C TYR A 400 -13.29 17.62 -5.24
N GLU A 401 -13.05 18.49 -6.22
CA GLU A 401 -13.10 19.95 -6.11
C GLU A 401 -14.50 20.46 -5.82
N GLN A 402 -15.55 19.72 -6.20
CA GLN A 402 -16.93 20.00 -5.82
C GLN A 402 -17.31 19.39 -4.46
N LEU A 403 -16.75 18.22 -4.14
CA LEU A 403 -17.07 17.48 -2.91
C LEU A 403 -16.61 18.23 -1.66
N VAL A 404 -15.38 18.75 -1.66
CA VAL A 404 -14.82 19.43 -0.48
C VAL A 404 -15.65 20.67 -0.10
N PRO A 405 -15.94 21.63 -1.01
CA PRO A 405 -16.81 22.77 -0.71
C PRO A 405 -18.22 22.35 -0.31
N TYR A 406 -18.80 21.34 -0.96
CA TYR A 406 -20.13 20.83 -0.60
C TYR A 406 -20.18 20.35 0.86
N LEU A 407 -19.19 19.54 1.29
CA LEU A 407 -19.13 19.04 2.65
C LEU A 407 -18.82 20.15 3.66
N GLN A 408 -17.94 21.09 3.30
CA GLN A 408 -17.64 22.25 4.15
C GLN A 408 -18.85 23.17 4.35
N ALA A 409 -19.70 23.31 3.32
CA ALA A 409 -20.91 24.14 3.39
C ALA A 409 -22.02 23.57 4.31
N LYS A 410 -21.88 22.32 4.82
CA LYS A 410 -22.87 21.73 5.73
C LYS A 410 -23.01 22.48 7.06
N HIS A 411 -21.96 23.16 7.52
CA HIS A 411 -22.03 23.97 8.74
C HIS A 411 -20.93 25.06 8.75
N ALA A 412 -21.28 26.27 9.22
CA ALA A 412 -20.38 27.43 9.18
C ALA A 412 -19.07 27.26 9.97
N ALA A 413 -19.08 26.43 11.02
CA ALA A 413 -17.90 26.12 11.83
C ALA A 413 -16.90 25.16 11.17
N ILE A 414 -17.22 24.56 10.00
CA ILE A 414 -16.33 23.59 9.36
C ILE A 414 -15.15 24.30 8.71
N GLN A 415 -13.96 23.92 9.16
CA GLN A 415 -12.68 24.40 8.67
C GLN A 415 -12.04 23.36 7.76
N ALA A 416 -11.12 23.83 6.91
CA ALA A 416 -10.33 22.98 6.02
C ALA A 416 -8.84 23.25 6.25
N THR A 417 -8.03 22.19 6.24
CA THR A 417 -6.57 22.27 6.29
C THR A 417 -5.95 21.19 5.40
N THR A 418 -4.67 21.33 5.07
CA THR A 418 -3.97 20.40 4.19
C THR A 418 -2.95 19.60 4.99
N LEU A 419 -3.03 18.27 4.92
CA LEU A 419 -2.08 17.38 5.57
C LEU A 419 -0.83 17.11 4.71
N PRO A 420 0.34 16.83 5.32
CA PRO A 420 1.62 16.72 4.61
C PRO A 420 1.81 15.36 3.92
N PHE A 421 0.90 14.99 3.03
CA PHE A 421 1.04 13.85 2.13
C PHE A 421 0.42 14.15 0.75
N GLU A 422 0.79 13.38 -0.27
CA GLU A 422 0.32 13.59 -1.64
C GLU A 422 -1.09 12.99 -1.87
N GLY A 423 -1.84 13.54 -2.83
CA GLY A 423 -3.16 13.03 -3.22
C GLY A 423 -4.29 13.79 -2.54
N ARG A 424 -5.34 13.08 -2.10
CA ARG A 424 -6.51 13.66 -1.45
C ARG A 424 -6.19 13.95 0.02
N ASN A 425 -5.66 15.13 0.28
CA ASN A 425 -5.02 15.49 1.55
C ASN A 425 -5.69 16.68 2.27
N VAL A 426 -6.84 17.15 1.77
CA VAL A 426 -7.61 18.23 2.43
C VAL A 426 -8.47 17.62 3.52
N LEU A 427 -8.15 17.96 4.77
CA LEU A 427 -8.87 17.55 5.96
C LEU A 427 -9.94 18.60 6.28
N LEU A 428 -11.19 18.15 6.42
CA LEU A 428 -12.29 18.93 6.97
C LEU A 428 -12.43 18.62 8.46
N PHE A 429 -12.57 19.64 9.29
CA PHE A 429 -12.69 19.46 10.73
C PHE A 429 -13.51 20.57 11.37
N ALA A 430 -14.13 20.28 12.50
CA ALA A 430 -14.78 21.28 13.34
C ALA A 430 -14.82 20.82 14.80
N ASP A 431 -14.89 21.78 15.71
CA ASP A 431 -15.24 21.56 17.10
C ASP A 431 -16.45 22.44 17.42
N PHE A 432 -17.56 21.82 17.84
CA PHE A 432 -18.85 22.50 18.05
C PHE A 432 -19.08 22.93 19.51
N ARG A 433 -18.01 23.03 20.29
CA ARG A 433 -18.04 23.57 21.65
C ARG A 433 -18.56 24.99 21.68
#